data_AF-A0A259DCZ2-F1
#
_entry.id   AF-A0A259DCZ2-F1
#
_cell.length_a   1.000
_cell.length_b   1.000
_cell.length_c   1.000
_cell.angle_alpha   90.00
_cell.angle_beta   90.00
_cell.angle_gamma   90.00
#
_symmetry.space_group_name_H-M   'P 1'
#
loop_
_entity.id
_entity.type
_entity.pdbx_description
1 polymer ?
#
loop_
_entity_poly.entity_id
_entity_poly.type
_entity_poly.pdbx_seq_one_letter_code
_entity_poly.pdbx_strand_id
1 'polypeptide(L)'
;MKFAPKLLATLLMANCAIAFAKGNADTIFYGGPIVTVNAKNEEVQALAVQNGKIVAVGTKDAVTKEWQANTTKLIDLQGQTLMPGFVEPHVHIMVTAVFEGLGLN
;
A
#
# COMPACT_ATOMS: atom_id res chain seq x y z
N MET A 1 35.64 35.06 10.88
CA MET A 1 35.26 33.68 11.25
C MET A 1 35.12 32.86 9.96
N LYS A 2 36.11 32.03 9.62
CA LYS A 2 36.04 31.19 8.42
C LYS A 2 35.22 29.94 8.77
N PHE A 3 33.91 29.97 8.49
CA PHE A 3 33.09 28.76 8.58
C PHE A 3 33.72 27.70 7.67
N ALA A 4 34.15 26.58 8.26
CA ALA A 4 34.87 25.55 7.54
C ALA A 4 33.93 24.92 6.49
N PRO A 5 34.27 24.92 5.20
CA PRO A 5 33.42 24.37 4.13
C PRO A 5 33.09 22.88 4.35
N LYS A 6 33.90 22.20 5.15
CA LYS A 6 33.66 20.83 5.62
C LYS A 6 32.37 20.71 6.45
N LEU A 7 32.10 21.66 7.35
CA LEU A 7 30.93 21.62 8.25
C LEU A 7 29.62 21.81 7.47
N LEU A 8 29.64 22.69 6.45
CA LEU A 8 28.50 22.91 5.56
C LEU A 8 28.23 21.68 4.68
N ALA A 9 29.29 21.03 4.18
CA ALA A 9 29.16 19.79 3.40
C ALA A 9 28.58 18.62 4.22
N THR A 10 29.00 18.45 5.48
CA THR A 10 28.42 17.41 6.36
C THR A 10 26.95 17.67 6.66
N LEU A 11 26.56 18.92 6.89
CA LEU A 11 25.17 19.30 7.15
C LEU A 11 24.28 19.05 5.91
N LEU A 12 24.80 19.32 4.72
CA LEU A 12 24.09 19.08 3.46
C LEU A 12 23.89 17.58 3.18
N MET A 13 24.91 16.75 3.46
CA MET A 13 24.82 15.30 3.32
C MET A 13 23.84 14.67 4.32
N ALA A 14 23.80 15.16 5.57
CA ALA A 14 22.85 14.69 6.58
C ALA A 14 21.39 15.01 6.19
N ASN A 15 21.13 16.21 5.65
CA ASN A 15 19.79 16.58 5.17
C ASN A 15 19.32 15.73 3.98
N CYS A 16 20.25 15.37 3.09
CA CYS A 16 19.95 14.49 1.96
C CYS A 16 19.51 13.10 2.44
N ALA A 17 20.19 12.52 3.43
CA ALA A 17 19.84 11.21 3.99
C ALA A 17 18.43 11.17 4.64
N ILE A 18 18.00 12.28 5.26
CA ILE A 18 16.66 12.40 5.85
C ILE A 18 15.59 12.54 4.76
N ALA A 19 15.88 13.27 3.69
CA ALA A 19 14.95 13.45 2.56
C ALA A 19 14.69 12.16 1.77
N PHE A 20 15.64 11.22 1.76
CA PHE A 20 15.51 9.91 1.10
C PHE A 20 15.22 8.75 2.07
N ALA A 21 14.87 9.03 3.32
CA ALA A 21 14.47 7.99 4.26
C ALA A 21 13.22 7.25 3.72
N LYS A 22 13.25 5.92 3.80
CA LYS A 22 12.11 5.05 3.44
C LYS A 22 10.88 5.50 4.23
N GLY A 23 9.83 5.92 3.52
CA GLY A 23 8.58 6.34 4.18
C GLY A 23 7.84 5.14 4.81
N ASN A 24 6.98 5.42 5.79
CA ASN A 24 6.12 4.42 6.44
C ASN A 24 4.81 4.20 5.66
N ALA A 25 4.10 3.12 5.96
CA ALA A 25 2.79 2.86 5.36
C ALA A 25 1.74 3.86 5.87
N ASP A 26 0.83 4.26 4.98
CA ASP A 26 -0.36 5.02 5.33
C ASP A 26 -1.40 4.10 5.98
N THR A 27 -1.51 2.86 5.47
CA THR A 27 -2.45 1.87 5.97
C THR A 27 -1.86 0.47 5.93
N ILE A 28 -2.09 -0.32 6.97
CA ILE A 28 -1.80 -1.75 7.02
C ILE A 28 -3.09 -2.53 7.28
N PHE A 29 -3.40 -3.47 6.41
CA PHE A 29 -4.50 -4.42 6.55
C PHE A 29 -3.97 -5.73 7.15
N TYR A 30 -4.70 -6.34 8.07
CA TYR A 30 -4.35 -7.63 8.67
C TYR A 30 -5.59 -8.34 9.23
N GLY A 31 -5.45 -9.57 9.74
CA GLY A 31 -6.52 -10.20 10.54
C GLY A 31 -7.56 -10.98 9.74
N GLY A 32 -7.28 -11.27 8.47
CA GLY A 32 -8.08 -12.11 7.58
C GLY A 32 -7.21 -12.61 6.42
N PRO A 33 -7.72 -13.51 5.56
CA PRO A 33 -6.97 -13.96 4.38
C PRO A 33 -6.79 -12.82 3.39
N ILE A 34 -5.56 -12.63 2.89
CA ILE A 34 -5.25 -11.64 1.87
C ILE A 34 -4.79 -12.37 0.61
N VAL A 35 -5.65 -12.40 -0.40
CA VAL A 35 -5.37 -13.02 -1.70
C VAL A 35 -4.56 -12.03 -2.54
N THR A 36 -3.36 -12.42 -2.97
CA THR A 36 -2.46 -11.51 -3.70
C THR A 36 -2.60 -11.61 -5.22
N VAL A 37 -2.93 -12.79 -5.74
CA VAL A 37 -2.88 -13.13 -7.19
C VAL A 37 -1.53 -12.75 -7.81
N ASN A 38 -0.46 -12.82 -7.02
CA ASN A 38 0.90 -12.58 -7.51
C ASN A 38 1.46 -13.83 -8.20
N ALA A 39 2.69 -13.75 -8.73
CA ALA A 39 3.31 -14.89 -9.43
C ALA A 39 3.50 -16.15 -8.58
N LYS A 40 3.48 -16.03 -7.25
CA LYS A 40 3.55 -17.16 -6.31
C LYS A 40 2.16 -17.71 -5.95
N ASN A 41 1.10 -17.02 -6.37
CA ASN A 41 -0.30 -17.33 -6.04
C ASN A 41 -0.51 -17.58 -4.55
N GLU A 42 0.11 -16.75 -3.72
CA GLU A 42 0.13 -16.92 -2.27
C GLU A 42 -0.94 -16.07 -1.58
N GLU A 43 -1.43 -16.57 -0.44
CA GLU A 43 -2.17 -15.78 0.54
C GLU A 43 -1.23 -15.28 1.63
N VAL A 44 -1.47 -14.06 2.12
CA VAL A 44 -0.65 -13.42 3.15
C VAL A 44 -1.49 -12.96 4.34
N GLN A 45 -0.83 -12.61 5.45
CA GLN A 45 -1.49 -12.21 6.69
C GLN A 45 -1.60 -10.70 6.87
N ALA A 46 -0.76 -9.94 6.17
CA ALA A 46 -0.79 -8.48 6.17
C ALA A 46 -0.31 -7.87 4.85
N LEU A 47 -0.81 -6.68 4.58
CA LEU A 47 -0.48 -5.88 3.41
C LEU A 47 -0.36 -4.40 3.81
N ALA A 48 0.72 -3.74 3.37
CA ALA A 48 1.00 -2.33 3.62
C ALA A 48 0.79 -1.50 2.35
N VAL A 49 0.11 -0.36 2.49
CA VAL A 49 -0.13 0.62 1.42
C VAL A 49 0.54 1.95 1.79
N GLN A 50 1.26 2.52 0.83
CA GLN A 50 1.81 3.88 0.89
C GLN A 50 1.53 4.59 -0.43
N ASN A 51 0.99 5.81 -0.39
CA ASN A 51 0.66 6.64 -1.54
C ASN A 51 -0.15 5.87 -2.60
N GLY A 52 -1.14 5.08 -2.16
CA GLY A 52 -1.99 4.27 -3.03
C GLY A 52 -1.30 3.05 -3.66
N LYS A 53 -0.07 2.72 -3.27
CA LYS A 53 0.70 1.57 -3.78
C LYS A 53 0.93 0.54 -2.68
N ILE A 54 0.86 -0.74 -3.05
CA ILE A 54 1.27 -1.84 -2.17
C ILE A 54 2.79 -1.80 -2.05
N VAL A 55 3.30 -1.67 -0.83
CA VAL A 55 4.74 -1.57 -0.56
C VAL A 55 5.32 -2.77 0.18
N ALA A 56 4.45 -3.57 0.82
CA ALA A 56 4.82 -4.86 1.37
C ALA A 56 3.61 -5.79 1.54
N VAL A 57 3.90 -7.08 1.49
CA VAL A 57 3.00 -8.20 1.79
C VAL A 57 3.76 -9.26 2.58
N GLY A 58 3.10 -9.99 3.47
CA GLY A 58 3.74 -11.08 4.21
C GLY A 58 3.04 -11.44 5.52
N THR A 59 3.82 -11.90 6.50
CA THR A 59 3.32 -12.12 7.86
C THR A 59 2.98 -10.79 8.51
N LYS A 60 2.02 -10.79 9.46
CA LYS A 60 1.63 -9.58 10.18
C LYS A 60 2.83 -8.90 10.82
N ASP A 61 3.64 -9.67 11.55
CA ASP A 61 4.78 -9.16 12.31
C ASP A 61 5.87 -8.58 11.41
N ALA A 62 6.14 -9.20 10.25
CA ALA A 62 7.14 -8.68 9.31
C ALA A 62 6.70 -7.33 8.73
N VAL A 63 5.43 -7.24 8.30
CA VAL A 63 4.88 -6.04 7.68
C VAL A 63 4.78 -4.90 8.70
N THR A 64 4.27 -5.16 9.90
CA THR A 64 4.16 -4.12 10.93
C THR A 64 5.53 -3.66 11.43
N LYS A 65 6.47 -4.57 11.66
CA LYS A 65 7.84 -4.22 12.10
C LYS A 65 8.55 -3.29 11.12
N GLU A 66 8.35 -3.50 9.81
CA GLU A 66 9.06 -2.73 8.79
C GLU A 66 8.36 -1.43 8.38
N TRP A 67 7.01 -1.39 8.41
CA TRP A 67 6.25 -0.31 7.78
C TRP A 67 5.32 0.48 8.71
N GLN A 68 5.10 0.02 9.94
CA GLN A 68 4.20 0.70 10.87
C GLN A 68 4.91 1.88 11.55
N ALA A 69 4.24 3.04 11.54
CA ALA A 69 4.56 4.20 12.37
C ALA A 69 3.34 4.65 13.16
N ASN A 70 3.53 5.63 14.04
CA ASN A 70 2.44 6.22 14.84
C ASN A 70 1.32 6.84 13.97
N THR A 71 1.64 7.20 12.72
CA THR A 71 0.70 7.76 11.74
C THR A 71 0.01 6.70 10.88
N THR A 72 0.44 5.44 10.95
CA THR A 72 -0.09 4.37 10.11
C THR A 72 -1.47 3.94 10.61
N LYS A 73 -2.46 3.93 9.72
CA LYS A 73 -3.78 3.38 10.02
C LYS A 73 -3.72 1.85 10.00
N LEU A 74 -4.10 1.23 11.10
CA LEU A 74 -4.25 -0.22 11.19
C LEU A 74 -5.71 -0.62 10.93
N ILE A 75 -5.93 -1.55 10.01
CA ILE A 75 -7.25 -2.09 9.66
C ILE A 75 -7.26 -3.59 9.91
N ASP A 76 -8.00 -4.01 10.94
CA ASP A 76 -8.31 -5.40 11.21
C ASP A 76 -9.48 -5.85 10.33
N LEU A 77 -9.26 -6.89 9.52
CA LEU A 77 -10.25 -7.47 8.61
C LEU A 77 -11.26 -8.37 9.34
N GLN A 78 -11.01 -8.73 10.61
CA GLN A 78 -11.94 -9.54 11.41
C GLN A 78 -12.33 -10.86 10.72
N GLY A 79 -11.37 -11.52 10.08
CA GLY A 79 -11.57 -12.76 9.34
C GLY A 79 -12.10 -12.60 7.91
N GLN A 80 -12.43 -11.38 7.47
CA GLN A 80 -12.88 -11.13 6.10
C GLN A 80 -11.72 -11.18 5.09
N THR A 81 -12.03 -11.52 3.85
CA THR A 81 -11.04 -11.63 2.78
C THR A 81 -10.74 -10.26 2.15
N LEU A 82 -9.46 -9.93 2.05
CA LEU A 82 -8.98 -8.85 1.17
C LEU A 82 -8.48 -9.47 -0.14
N MET A 83 -8.92 -8.92 -1.27
CA MET A 83 -8.54 -9.40 -2.60
C MET A 83 -8.36 -8.22 -3.56
N PRO A 84 -7.69 -8.40 -4.71
CA PRO A 84 -7.60 -7.36 -5.72
C PRO A 84 -9.00 -6.95 -6.19
N GLY A 85 -9.17 -5.67 -6.49
CA GLY A 85 -10.39 -5.20 -7.16
C GLY A 85 -10.53 -5.86 -8.53
N PHE A 86 -11.77 -6.07 -8.97
CA PHE A 86 -12.03 -6.59 -10.31
C PHE A 86 -11.56 -5.59 -11.37
N VAL A 87 -10.92 -6.13 -12.41
CA VAL A 87 -10.55 -5.38 -13.61
C VAL A 87 -11.46 -5.87 -14.73
N GLU A 88 -12.38 -5.02 -15.17
CA GLU A 88 -13.28 -5.30 -16.28
C GLU A 88 -12.58 -4.92 -17.60
N PRO A 89 -12.13 -5.89 -18.42
CA PRO A 89 -11.37 -5.59 -19.62
C PRO A 89 -12.24 -5.01 -20.75
N HIS A 90 -13.54 -5.29 -20.76
CA HIS A 90 -14.41 -4.86 -21.84
C HIS A 90 -15.89 -4.83 -21.44
N VAL A 91 -16.41 -3.61 -21.23
CA VAL A 91 -17.83 -3.38 -20.93
C VAL A 91 -18.39 -2.22 -21.74
N HIS A 92 -19.66 -2.33 -22.12
CA HIS A 92 -20.42 -1.23 -22.70
C HIS A 92 -21.36 -0.61 -21.66
N ILE A 93 -20.81 0.18 -20.74
CA ILE A 93 -21.54 0.69 -19.55
C ILE A 93 -22.89 1.31 -19.91
N MET A 94 -22.95 2.15 -20.95
CA MET A 94 -24.20 2.80 -21.36
C MET A 94 -25.23 1.83 -21.92
N VAL A 95 -24.79 0.86 -22.72
CA VAL A 95 -25.68 -0.14 -23.32
C VAL A 95 -26.21 -1.07 -22.23
N THR A 96 -25.34 -1.51 -21.32
CA THR A 96 -25.71 -2.29 -20.14
C THR A 96 -26.74 -1.56 -19.29
N ALA A 97 -26.50 -0.29 -18.95
CA ALA A 97 -27.42 0.49 -18.12
C ALA A 97 -28.79 0.71 -18.80
N VAL A 98 -28.82 0.91 -20.12
CA VAL A 98 -30.08 1.05 -20.86
C VAL A 98 -30.86 -0.26 -20.89
N PHE A 99 -30.19 -1.39 -21.18
CA PHE A 99 -30.87 -2.69 -21.15
C PHE A 99 -31.37 -3.03 -19.76
N GLU A 100 -30.56 -2.80 -18.71
CA GLU A 100 -30.96 -3.02 -17.31
C GLU A 100 -32.17 -2.18 -16.93
N GLY A 101 -32.18 -0.90 -17.28
CA GLY A 101 -33.31 -0.01 -17.04
C GLY A 101 -34.58 -0.40 -17.80
N LEU A 102 -34.46 -1.15 -18.90
CA LEU A 102 -35.57 -1.66 -19.70
C LEU A 102 -35.95 -3.11 -19.33
N GLY A 103 -35.21 -3.77 -18.44
CA GLY A 103 -35.42 -5.17 -18.05
C GLY A 103 -35.18 -6.18 -19.16
N LEU A 104 -34.20 -5.91 -20.05
CA LEU A 104 -33.93 -6.70 -21.26
C LEU A 104 -32.74 -7.66 -21.12
N ASN A 105 -32.37 -8.00 -19.89
CA ASN A 105 -31.18 -8.79 -19.54
C ASN A 105 -31.50 -9.86 -18.50
#